data_AF-A0A3C0IS01-F1
#
_entry.id   AF-A0A3C0IS01-F1
#
_cell.length_a   1.000
_cell.length_b   1.000
_cell.length_c   1.000
_cell.angle_alpha   90.00
_cell.angle_beta   90.00
_cell.angle_gamma   90.00
#
_symmetry.space_group_name_H-M   'P 1'
#
loop_
_entity.id
_entity.type
_entity.pdbx_description
1 polymer ?
#
loop_
_entity_poly.entity_id
_entity_poly.type
_entity_poly.pdbx_seq_one_letter_code
_entity_poly.pdbx_strand_id
1 'polypeptide(L)'
;DLIAMNIRLGLLQAGIPKVNIQTVLSPAWTTDWITPEGAAKLKAYGIAPPVGKSLDNAYLEDITVPCPRCGSNDTQLLSAFGSTACKALYQCSDCKEPFDYFKCH
;
A
#
# COMPACT_ATOMS: atom_id res chain seq x y z
N ASP A 1 -14.06 -11.09 11.48
CA ASP A 1 -12.80 -10.70 10.85
C ASP A 1 -12.46 -11.72 9.75
N LEU A 2 -12.46 -11.29 8.48
CA LEU A 2 -12.18 -12.15 7.32
C LEU A 2 -10.72 -12.62 7.29
N ILE A 3 -9.78 -11.80 7.74
CA ILE A 3 -8.34 -12.12 7.74
C ILE A 3 -8.08 -13.26 8.73
N ALA A 4 -8.57 -13.14 9.96
CA ALA A 4 -8.43 -14.19 10.97
C ALA A 4 -9.03 -15.54 10.52
N MET A 5 -10.16 -15.50 9.81
CA MET A 5 -10.78 -16.71 9.23
C MET A 5 -9.90 -17.33 8.15
N ASN A 6 -9.38 -16.54 7.21
CA ASN A 6 -8.50 -17.03 6.15
C ASN A 6 -7.20 -17.63 6.71
N ILE A 7 -6.63 -17.01 7.76
CA ILE A 7 -5.46 -17.58 8.47
C ILE A 7 -5.79 -18.96 9.05
N ARG A 8 -6.93 -19.10 9.76
CA ARG A 8 -7.35 -20.40 10.32
C ARG A 8 -7.52 -21.46 9.24
N LEU A 9 -8.18 -21.11 8.14
CA LEU A 9 -8.42 -22.04 7.03
C LEU A 9 -7.13 -22.49 6.36
N GLY A 10 -6.21 -21.56 6.08
CA GLY A 10 -4.91 -21.89 5.49
C GLY A 10 -4.07 -22.80 6.40
N LEU A 11 -4.03 -22.52 7.70
CA LEU A 11 -3.31 -23.35 8.66
C LEU A 11 -3.95 -24.73 8.85
N LEU A 12 -5.29 -24.81 8.84
CA LEU A 12 -6.00 -26.08 8.89
C LEU A 12 -5.69 -26.95 7.65
N GLN A 13 -5.69 -26.35 6.46
CA GLN A 13 -5.30 -27.03 5.21
C GLN A 13 -3.85 -27.51 5.23
N ALA A 14 -2.97 -26.80 5.94
CA ALA A 14 -1.59 -27.21 6.18
C ALA A 14 -1.43 -28.27 7.31
N GLY A 15 -2.53 -28.77 7.90
CA GLY A 15 -2.51 -29.80 8.94
C GLY A 15 -2.29 -29.29 10.37
N ILE A 16 -2.52 -27.99 10.62
CA ILE A 16 -2.36 -27.35 11.95
C ILE A 16 -3.75 -27.01 12.51
N PRO A 17 -4.39 -27.91 13.29
CA PRO A 17 -5.80 -27.76 13.68
C PRO A 17 -6.04 -26.84 14.88
N LYS A 18 -5.02 -26.63 15.72
CA LYS A 18 -5.13 -25.83 16.95
C LYS A 18 -4.37 -24.52 16.78
N VAL A 19 -5.10 -23.46 16.44
CA VAL A 19 -4.54 -22.12 16.20
C VAL A 19 -5.13 -21.13 17.19
N ASN A 20 -4.27 -20.40 17.89
CA ASN A 20 -4.64 -19.21 18.65
C ASN A 20 -4.21 -17.98 17.85
N ILE A 21 -5.16 -17.09 17.51
CA ILE A 21 -4.88 -15.84 16.80
C ILE A 21 -5.12 -14.70 17.76
N GLN A 22 -4.08 -13.90 18.00
CA GLN A 22 -4.15 -12.70 18.81
C GLN A 22 -3.95 -11.48 17.91
N THR A 23 -4.98 -10.63 17.82
CA THR A 23 -4.88 -9.36 17.11
C THR A 23 -4.29 -8.31 18.04
N VAL A 24 -3.19 -7.70 17.64
CA VAL A 24 -2.52 -6.63 18.38
C VAL A 24 -2.67 -5.31 17.63
N LEU A 25 -2.88 -4.22 18.36
CA LEU A 25 -2.98 -2.86 17.81
C LEU A 25 -1.79 -1.96 18.20
N SER A 26 -0.92 -2.46 19.08
CA SER A 26 0.27 -1.75 19.57
C SER A 26 1.50 -2.66 19.52
N PRO A 27 2.64 -2.20 18.96
CA PRO A 27 2.77 -0.95 18.22
C PRO A 27 1.87 -0.96 16.97
N ALA A 28 1.44 0.22 16.53
CA ALA A 28 0.64 0.33 15.33
C ALA A 28 1.42 -0.21 14.12
N TRP A 29 0.71 -0.87 13.21
CA TRP A 29 1.30 -1.26 11.93
C TRP A 29 1.71 -0.01 11.15
N THR A 30 2.86 -0.09 10.49
CA THR A 30 3.38 1.00 9.65
C THR A 30 3.75 0.50 8.25
N THR A 31 3.60 1.37 7.26
CA THR A 31 4.11 1.18 5.90
C THR A 31 5.62 0.93 5.85
N ASP A 32 6.37 1.33 6.87
CA ASP A 32 7.81 1.06 6.97
C ASP A 32 8.12 -0.45 7.05
N TRP A 33 7.13 -1.28 7.41
CA TRP A 33 7.27 -2.74 7.42
C TRP A 33 7.04 -3.39 6.05
N ILE A 34 6.66 -2.62 5.03
CA ILE A 34 6.57 -3.13 3.65
C ILE A 34 7.99 -3.40 3.14
N THR A 35 8.24 -4.65 2.77
CA THR A 35 9.56 -5.06 2.27
C THR A 35 9.85 -4.47 0.88
N PRO A 36 11.12 -4.38 0.46
CA PRO A 36 11.47 -3.95 -0.91
C PRO A 36 10.79 -4.81 -1.99
N GLU A 37 10.66 -6.12 -1.76
CA GLU A 37 9.93 -7.02 -2.65
C GLU A 37 8.43 -6.69 -2.69
N GLY A 38 7.82 -6.38 -1.53
CA GLY A 38 6.43 -5.94 -1.45
C GLY A 38 6.20 -4.64 -2.23
N ALA A 39 7.08 -3.66 -2.07
CA ALA A 39 7.04 -2.41 -2.83
C ALA A 39 7.19 -2.63 -4.35
N ALA A 40 8.09 -3.53 -4.76
CA ALA A 40 8.25 -3.91 -6.16
C ALA A 40 6.98 -4.59 -6.72
N LYS A 41 6.34 -5.48 -5.95
CA LYS A 41 5.09 -6.13 -6.33
C LYS A 41 3.91 -5.15 -6.42
N LEU A 42 3.82 -4.17 -5.53
CA LEU A 42 2.84 -3.08 -5.65
C LEU A 42 3.03 -2.32 -6.97
N LYS A 43 4.27 -1.92 -7.27
CA LYS A 43 4.60 -1.23 -8.51
C LYS A 43 4.25 -2.07 -9.74
N ALA A 44 4.61 -3.35 -9.75
CA ALA A 44 4.28 -4.28 -10.83
C ALA A 44 2.76 -4.47 -11.02
N TYR A 45 1.99 -4.39 -9.93
CA TYR A 45 0.53 -4.41 -9.97
C TYR A 45 -0.08 -3.08 -10.46
N GLY A 46 0.72 -2.01 -10.58
CA GLY A 46 0.27 -0.69 -11.01
C GLY A 46 -0.14 0.25 -9.85
N ILE A 47 0.23 -0.08 -8.62
CA ILE A 47 0.07 0.80 -7.45
C ILE A 47 1.42 1.43 -7.12
N ALA A 48 1.48 2.75 -7.02
CA ALA A 48 2.68 3.42 -6.56
C ALA A 48 2.89 3.10 -5.05
N PRO A 49 4.04 2.51 -4.67
CA PRO A 49 4.33 2.21 -3.27
C PRO A 49 4.53 3.50 -2.46
N PRO A 50 4.46 3.44 -1.11
CA PRO A 50 4.72 4.60 -0.25
C PRO A 50 6.08 5.24 -0.54
N VAL A 51 6.12 6.57 -0.59
CA VAL A 51 7.33 7.35 -0.81
C VAL A 51 7.68 8.06 0.50
N GLY A 52 8.81 7.68 1.10
CA GLY A 52 9.23 8.18 2.42
C GLY A 52 8.96 7.18 3.55
N LYS A 53 8.92 7.69 4.78
CA LYS A 53 8.64 6.92 6.00
C LYS A 53 7.28 7.31 6.60
N SER A 54 6.75 6.43 7.43
CA SER A 54 5.50 6.61 8.17
C SER A 54 5.39 7.88 9.00
N LEU A 55 6.52 8.32 9.58
CA LEU A 55 6.60 9.51 10.42
C LEU A 55 6.81 10.82 9.61
N ASP A 56 6.94 10.73 8.29
CA ASP A 56 7.06 11.91 7.44
C ASP A 56 5.68 12.59 7.36
N ASN A 57 5.55 13.73 8.04
CA ASN A 57 4.32 14.55 8.03
C ASN A 57 4.18 15.39 6.75
N ALA A 58 4.60 14.86 5.61
CA ALA A 58 4.49 15.55 4.33
C ALA A 58 3.02 15.61 3.89
N TYR A 59 2.56 16.77 3.44
CA TYR A 59 1.27 16.88 2.77
C TYR A 59 1.33 16.10 1.46
N LEU A 60 0.23 15.47 1.04
CA LEU A 60 0.22 14.63 -0.17
C LEU A 60 0.62 15.44 -1.42
N GLU A 61 0.29 16.72 -1.43
CA GLU A 61 0.60 17.70 -2.46
C GLU A 61 2.11 17.97 -2.59
N ASP A 62 2.88 17.74 -1.52
CA ASP A 62 4.34 17.94 -1.49
C ASP A 62 5.12 16.68 -1.86
N ILE A 63 4.45 15.53 -2.04
CA ILE A 63 5.10 14.25 -2.35
C ILE A 63 5.18 14.06 -3.86
N THR A 64 6.40 13.88 -4.36
CA THR A 64 6.63 13.41 -5.74
C THR A 64 6.39 11.90 -5.79
N VAL A 65 5.30 11.47 -6.43
CA VAL A 65 4.95 10.04 -6.57
C VAL A 65 5.26 9.56 -7.99
N PRO A 66 6.27 8.71 -8.20
CA PRO A 66 6.58 8.21 -9.55
C PRO A 66 5.46 7.32 -10.10
N CYS A 67 5.14 7.49 -11.38
CA CYS A 67 4.19 6.63 -12.07
C CYS A 67 4.67 5.16 -12.04
N PRO A 68 3.84 4.20 -11.58
CA PRO A 68 4.26 2.81 -11.47
C PRO A 68 4.45 2.13 -12.83
N ARG A 69 3.87 2.70 -13.90
CA ARG A 69 3.92 2.16 -15.27
C ARG A 69 5.15 2.63 -16.05
N CYS A 70 5.35 3.94 -16.17
CA CYS A 70 6.43 4.51 -16.99
C CYS A 70 7.59 5.07 -16.17
N GLY A 71 7.45 5.22 -14.84
CA GLY A 71 8.47 5.77 -13.97
C GLY A 71 8.60 7.30 -13.97
N SER A 72 7.74 8.01 -14.71
CA SER A 72 7.75 9.48 -14.73
C SER A 72 7.42 10.07 -13.37
N ASN A 73 8.07 11.18 -13.03
CA ASN A 73 7.74 12.01 -11.86
C ASN A 73 6.70 13.10 -12.19
N ASP A 74 6.38 13.32 -13.47
CA ASP A 74 5.33 14.25 -13.88
C ASP A 74 3.96 13.60 -13.65
N THR A 75 3.49 13.75 -12.40
CA THR A 75 2.24 13.18 -11.92
C THR A 75 1.48 14.21 -11.10
N GLN A 76 0.16 14.12 -11.16
CA GLN A 76 -0.74 15.03 -10.48
C GLN A 76 -1.66 14.26 -9.53
N LEU A 77 -1.77 14.73 -8.29
CA LEU A 77 -2.78 14.28 -7.35
C LEU A 77 -4.16 14.71 -7.85
N LEU A 78 -5.07 13.75 -8.06
CA LEU A 78 -6.46 14.02 -8.42
C LEU A 78 -7.39 14.00 -7.20
N SER A 79 -7.12 13.11 -6.24
CA SER A 79 -7.91 12.97 -5.03
C SER A 79 -7.08 12.34 -3.91
N ALA A 80 -7.22 12.87 -2.69
CA ALA A 80 -6.62 12.30 -1.49
C ALA A 80 -7.15 10.88 -1.11
N PHE A 81 -8.19 10.43 -1.82
CA PHE A 81 -8.85 9.13 -1.67
C PHE A 81 -8.97 8.42 -3.03
N GLY A 82 -8.46 7.19 -3.11
CA GLY A 82 -8.55 6.30 -4.27
C GLY A 82 -9.43 5.09 -4.01
N SER A 83 -8.99 3.90 -4.43
CA SER A 83 -9.76 2.64 -4.26
C SER A 83 -10.03 2.25 -2.80
N THR A 84 -9.23 2.77 -1.86
CA THR A 84 -9.36 2.55 -0.41
C THR A 84 -8.89 3.80 0.34
N ALA A 85 -9.29 3.98 1.60
CA ALA A 85 -8.92 5.15 2.40
C ALA A 85 -7.40 5.36 2.56
N CYS A 86 -6.60 4.28 2.57
CA CYS A 86 -5.14 4.34 2.63
C CYS A 86 -4.47 4.67 1.28
N LYS A 87 -5.24 4.80 0.19
CA LYS A 87 -4.72 5.14 -1.14
C LYS A 87 -5.22 6.50 -1.60
N ALA A 88 -4.39 7.22 -2.34
CA ALA A 88 -4.73 8.45 -3.05
C ALA A 88 -4.70 8.20 -4.56
N LEU A 89 -5.48 8.93 -5.33
CA LEU A 89 -5.58 8.78 -6.78
C LEU A 89 -4.72 9.83 -7.49
N TYR A 90 -3.84 9.37 -8.37
CA TYR A 90 -2.96 10.20 -9.18
C TYR A 90 -3.19 9.93 -10.68
N GLN A 91 -2.74 10.85 -11.52
CA GLN A 91 -2.61 10.65 -12.97
C GLN A 91 -1.21 11.06 -13.43
N CYS A 92 -0.61 10.28 -14.33
CA CYS A 92 0.64 10.63 -14.96
C CYS A 92 0.42 11.53 -16.17
N SER A 93 1.17 12.63 -16.28
CA SER A 93 1.13 13.53 -17.43
C SER A 93 1.79 12.95 -18.67
N ASP A 94 2.76 12.04 -18.55
CA ASP A 94 3.47 11.47 -19.69
C ASP A 94 2.67 10.35 -20.37
N CYS A 95 2.26 9.33 -19.61
CA CYS A 95 1.52 8.19 -20.17
C CYS A 95 -0.01 8.32 -20.05
N LYS A 96 -0.51 9.38 -19.39
CA LYS A 96 -1.95 9.69 -19.20
C LYS A 96 -2.74 8.68 -18.35
N GLU A 97 -2.10 7.62 -17.85
CA GLU A 97 -2.73 6.60 -17.03
C GLU A 97 -3.02 7.10 -15.60
N PRO A 98 -4.23 6.84 -15.06
CA PRO A 98 -4.51 6.99 -13.64
C PRO A 98 -3.92 5.82 -12.84
N PHE A 99 -3.54 6.07 -11.59
CA PHE A 99 -3.03 5.04 -10.69
C PHE A 99 -3.26 5.39 -9.22
N ASP A 100 -3.33 4.36 -8.37
CA ASP A 100 -3.37 4.52 -6.91
C ASP A 100 -1.95 4.70 -6.35
N TYR A 101 -1.79 5.62 -5.41
CA TYR A 101 -0.65 5.77 -4.52
C TYR A 101 -1.00 5.25 -3.13
N PHE A 102 -0.18 4.37 -2.55
CA PHE A 102 -0.34 3.92 -1.17
C PHE A 102 0.31 4.90 -0.20
N LYS A 103 -0.48 5.56 0.65
CA LYS A 103 0.00 6.63 1.55
C LYS A 103 0.83 6.05 2.71
N CYS A 104 1.84 6.81 3.15
CA CYS A 104 2.61 6.48 4.34
C CYS A 104 1.73 6.50 5.61
N HIS A 105 1.93 5.52 6.50
CA HIS A 105 1.29 5.44 7.82
C HIS A 105 2.15 4.69 8.83
#